data_AF-D3JWS6-F1
#
_entry.id   AF-D3JWS6-F1
#
_cell.length_a   1.000
_cell.length_b   1.000
_cell.length_c   1.000
_cell.angle_alpha   90.00
_cell.angle_beta   90.00
_cell.angle_gamma   90.00
#
_symmetry.space_group_name_H-M   'P 1'
#
loop_
_entity.id
_entity.type
_entity.pdbx_description
1 polymer ?
#
loop_
_entity_poly.entity_id
_entity_poly.type
_entity_poly.pdbx_seq_one_letter_code
_entity_poly.pdbx_strand_id
1 'polypeptide(L)'
;VTILELFRSAAYRQPILIAVVLQLSQQLSGINAVFYYSTSIFEKAGVQQPVYATIGSGIVNTAFTVVSLFVVERAGRRTLHLIGLAGMAGCAVLMTIALALLERLPWMS
;
A
#
# COMPACT_ATOMS: atom_id res chain seq x y z
N VAL A 1 10.48 -28.62 -12.59
CA VAL A 1 9.11 -28.07 -12.48
C VAL A 1 8.93 -27.04 -13.58
N THR A 2 8.15 -27.37 -14.60
CA THR A 2 7.75 -26.39 -15.62
C THR A 2 6.59 -25.54 -15.12
N ILE A 3 6.38 -24.33 -15.67
CA ILE A 3 5.29 -23.43 -15.25
C ILE A 3 3.92 -24.12 -15.33
N LEU A 4 3.71 -24.95 -16.35
CA LEU A 4 2.48 -25.73 -16.52
C LEU A 4 2.29 -26.82 -15.45
N GLU A 5 3.36 -27.42 -14.93
CA GLU A 5 3.29 -28.41 -13.84
C GLU A 5 2.88 -27.78 -12.51
N LEU A 6 3.24 -26.52 -12.28
CA LEU A 6 2.87 -25.74 -11.09
C LEU A 6 1.34 -25.55 -10.96
N PHE A 7 0.62 -25.42 -12.08
CA PHE A 7 -0.85 -25.31 -12.09
C PHE A 7 -1.58 -26.66 -12.16
N ARG A 8 -0.92 -27.70 -12.68
CA ARG A 8 -1.52 -29.04 -12.86
C ARG A 8 -1.38 -29.94 -11.64
N SER A 9 -0.29 -29.82 -10.88
CA SER A 9 -0.04 -30.66 -9.71
C SER A 9 -0.87 -30.20 -8.50
N ALA A 10 -1.62 -31.13 -7.89
CA ALA A 10 -2.40 -30.86 -6.67
C ALA A 10 -1.53 -30.37 -5.50
N ALA A 11 -0.25 -30.79 -5.44
CA ALA A 11 0.69 -30.38 -4.40
C ALA A 11 1.09 -28.89 -4.49
N TYR A 12 1.06 -28.29 -5.69
CA TYR A 12 1.53 -26.91 -5.92
C TYR A 12 0.39 -25.89 -6.08
N ARG A 13 -0.86 -26.36 -6.23
CA ARG A 13 -2.04 -25.51 -6.40
C ARG A 13 -2.33 -24.57 -5.23
N GLN A 14 -2.16 -25.03 -3.99
CA GLN A 14 -2.37 -24.18 -2.81
C GLN A 14 -1.25 -23.13 -2.65
N PRO A 15 0.05 -23.49 -2.69
CA PRO A 15 1.13 -22.51 -2.64
C PRO A 15 1.06 -21.45 -3.75
N ILE A 16 0.77 -21.86 -4.99
CA ILE A 16 0.70 -20.91 -6.11
C ILE A 16 -0.48 -19.95 -5.98
N LEU A 17 -1.64 -20.43 -5.51
CA LEU A 17 -2.80 -19.58 -5.28
C LEU A 17 -2.50 -18.54 -4.20
N ILE A 18 -1.84 -18.92 -3.10
CA ILE A 18 -1.42 -17.98 -2.06
C ILE A 18 -0.43 -16.95 -2.63
N ALA A 19 0.57 -17.38 -3.40
CA ALA A 19 1.55 -16.47 -4.00
C ALA A 19 0.88 -15.45 -4.95
N VAL A 20 -0.05 -15.90 -5.79
CA VAL A 20 -0.81 -15.02 -6.69
C VAL A 20 -1.66 -14.03 -5.91
N VAL A 21 -2.42 -14.50 -4.92
CA VAL A 21 -3.29 -13.64 -4.09
C VAL A 21 -2.46 -12.61 -3.31
N LEU A 22 -1.30 -13.00 -2.76
CA LEU A 22 -0.39 -12.07 -2.07
C LEU A 22 0.18 -11.00 -3.02
N GLN A 23 0.52 -11.37 -4.26
CA GLN A 23 1.01 -10.39 -5.23
C GLN A 23 -0.10 -9.44 -5.70
N LEU A 24 -1.31 -9.97 -5.85
CA LEU A 24 -2.50 -9.17 -6.16
C LEU A 24 -2.84 -8.23 -5.01
N SER A 25 -2.83 -8.69 -3.75
CA SER A 25 -3.13 -7.83 -2.60
C SER A 25 -2.14 -6.68 -2.47
N GLN A 26 -0.87 -6.90 -2.81
CA GLN A 26 0.14 -5.84 -2.85
C GLN A 26 -0.19 -4.78 -3.91
N GLN A 27 -0.49 -5.16 -5.15
CA GLN A 27 -0.76 -4.20 -6.22
C GLN A 27 -2.12 -3.51 -6.07
N LEU A 28 -3.15 -4.27 -5.70
CA LEU A 28 -4.52 -3.79 -5.53
C LEU A 28 -4.70 -2.96 -4.25
N SER A 29 -3.71 -2.91 -3.37
CA SER A 29 -3.69 -1.97 -2.23
C SER A 29 -3.70 -0.50 -2.66
N GLY A 30 -3.39 -0.21 -3.93
CA GLY A 30 -3.34 1.14 -4.47
C GLY A 30 -2.02 1.86 -4.19
N ILE A 31 -1.01 1.17 -3.65
CA ILE A 31 0.29 1.78 -3.32
C ILE A 31 0.95 2.47 -4.53
N ASN A 32 0.83 1.90 -5.73
CA ASN A 32 1.34 2.53 -6.95
C ASN A 32 0.59 3.82 -7.27
N ALA A 33 -0.73 3.86 -7.07
CA ALA A 33 -1.50 5.09 -7.28
C ALA A 33 -1.06 6.17 -6.29
N VAL A 34 -0.78 5.82 -5.04
CA VAL A 34 -0.19 6.76 -4.06
C VAL A 34 1.16 7.26 -4.54
N PHE A 35 2.08 6.39 -4.97
CA PHE A 35 3.40 6.85 -5.44
C PHE A 35 3.32 7.72 -6.69
N TYR A 36 2.54 7.33 -7.70
CA TYR A 36 2.44 8.07 -8.96
C TYR A 36 1.65 9.38 -8.84
N TYR A 37 0.58 9.38 -8.05
CA TYR A 37 -0.32 10.54 -7.94
C TYR A 37 -0.14 11.35 -6.66
N SER A 38 0.76 10.96 -5.75
CA SER A 38 1.04 11.69 -4.49
C SER A 38 1.22 13.20 -4.70
N THR A 39 2.08 13.59 -5.65
CA THR A 39 2.35 15.00 -5.95
C THR A 39 1.07 15.73 -6.36
N SER A 40 0.26 15.15 -7.24
CA SER A 40 -1.01 15.76 -7.68
C SER A 40 -2.07 15.77 -6.56
N ILE A 41 -2.09 14.75 -5.71
CA ILE A 41 -2.99 14.69 -4.55
C ILE A 41 -2.61 15.78 -3.53
N PHE A 42 -1.32 15.95 -3.24
CA PHE A 42 -0.84 17.00 -2.33
C PHE A 42 -1.04 18.40 -2.91
N GLU A 43 -0.86 18.57 -4.23
CA GLU A 43 -1.17 19.82 -4.92
C GLU A 43 -2.66 20.18 -4.79
N LYS A 44 -3.56 19.23 -5.04
CA LYS A 44 -5.01 19.41 -4.85
C LYS A 44 -5.39 19.68 -3.39
N ALA A 45 -4.60 19.19 -2.44
CA ALA A 45 -4.81 19.43 -1.02
C ALA A 45 -4.24 20.78 -0.52
N GLY A 46 -3.77 21.65 -1.41
CA GLY A 46 -3.26 22.98 -1.05
C GLY A 46 -1.82 22.99 -0.51
N VAL A 47 -1.07 21.89 -0.66
CA VAL A 47 0.33 21.84 -0.22
C VAL A 47 1.18 22.72 -1.14
N GLN A 48 1.78 23.79 -0.60
CA GLN A 48 2.57 24.75 -1.38
C GLN A 48 3.77 24.12 -2.11
N GLN A 49 4.29 23.00 -1.59
CA GLN A 49 5.47 22.32 -2.11
C GLN A 49 5.24 20.79 -2.19
N PRO A 50 4.41 20.31 -3.15
CA PRO A 50 3.97 18.91 -3.22
C PRO A 50 5.11 17.92 -3.42
N VAL A 51 6.17 18.33 -4.12
CA VAL A 51 7.35 17.49 -4.38
C VAL A 51 8.06 17.09 -3.07
N TYR A 52 8.17 18.01 -2.11
CA TYR A 52 8.79 17.70 -0.82
C TYR A 52 7.93 16.75 0.02
N ALA A 53 6.59 16.85 -0.08
CA ALA A 53 5.69 15.89 0.54
C ALA A 53 5.83 14.49 -0.08
N THR A 54 5.97 14.40 -1.40
CA THR A 54 6.25 13.13 -2.10
C THR A 54 7.60 12.53 -1.69
N ILE A 55 8.66 13.33 -1.59
CA ILE A 55 9.97 12.89 -1.08
C ILE A 55 9.83 12.39 0.38
N GLY A 56 9.07 13.10 1.21
CA GLY A 56 8.75 12.69 2.57
C GLY A 56 8.08 11.33 2.63
N SER A 57 7.09 11.06 1.76
CA SER A 57 6.45 9.74 1.63
C SER A 57 7.48 8.65 1.28
N GLY A 58 8.43 8.95 0.38
CA GLY A 58 9.54 8.06 0.07
C GLY A 58 10.42 7.73 1.27
N ILE A 59 10.77 8.73 2.08
CA ILE A 59 11.55 8.55 3.32
C ILE A 59 10.79 7.67 4.31
N VAL A 60 9.49 7.93 4.50
CA VAL A 60 8.63 7.11 5.38
C VAL A 60 8.60 5.66 4.89
N ASN A 61 8.43 5.43 3.59
CA ASN A 61 8.44 4.08 3.01
C ASN A 61 9.77 3.35 3.29
N THR A 62 10.91 4.00 3.08
CA THR A 62 12.22 3.41 3.37
C THR A 62 12.39 3.11 4.86
N ALA A 63 12.02 4.05 5.74
CA ALA A 63 12.10 3.86 7.18
C ALA A 63 11.24 2.68 7.66
N PHE A 64 9.97 2.61 7.22
CA PHE A 64 9.08 1.50 7.57
C PHE A 64 9.51 0.17 6.95
N THR A 65 10.18 0.18 5.79
CA THR A 65 10.79 -1.03 5.23
C THR A 65 11.86 -1.57 6.18
N VAL A 66 12.73 -0.71 6.70
CA VAL A 66 13.76 -1.11 7.69
C VAL A 66 13.11 -1.62 8.97
N VAL A 67 12.10 -0.93 9.50
CA VAL A 67 11.35 -1.39 10.68
C VAL A 67 10.72 -2.77 10.44
N SER A 68 10.12 -2.96 9.26
CA SER A 68 9.50 -4.24 8.86
C SER A 68 10.48 -5.40 8.88
N LEU A 69 11.74 -5.19 8.48
CA LEU A 69 12.80 -6.22 8.54
C LEU A 69 13.05 -6.73 9.97
N PHE A 70 13.00 -5.85 10.98
CA PHE A 70 13.17 -6.26 12.38
C PHE A 70 11.90 -6.86 12.98
N VAL A 71 10.73 -6.35 12.58
CA VAL A 71 9.43 -6.78 13.12
C VAL A 71 8.98 -8.11 12.54
N VAL A 72 9.31 -8.41 11.27
CA VAL A 72 8.87 -9.65 10.60
C VAL A 72 9.36 -10.91 11.31
N GLU A 73 10.57 -10.87 11.89
CA GLU A 73 11.12 -11.99 12.65
C GLU A 73 10.40 -12.22 13.98
N ARG A 74 9.83 -11.16 14.58
CA ARG A 74 9.16 -11.22 15.89
C ARG A 74 7.66 -11.48 15.80
N ALA A 75 6.97 -10.84 14.86
CA ALA A 75 5.50 -10.86 14.75
C ALA A 75 4.96 -11.92 13.77
N GLY A 76 5.82 -12.44 12.89
CA GLY A 76 5.46 -13.40 11.86
C GLY A 76 4.81 -12.77 10.62
N ARG A 77 4.97 -13.46 9.48
CA ARG A 77 4.64 -12.94 8.14
C ARG A 77 3.14 -12.70 7.92
N ARG A 78 2.27 -13.59 8.42
CA ARG A 78 0.81 -13.51 8.23
C ARG A 78 0.21 -12.32 8.99
N THR A 79 0.58 -12.17 10.26
CA THR A 79 0.11 -11.08 11.12
C THR A 79 0.50 -9.73 10.55
N LEU A 80 1.76 -9.60 10.12
CA LEU A 80 2.27 -8.35 9.53
C LEU A 80 1.53 -7.96 8.25
N HIS A 81 1.22 -8.94 7.39
CA HIS A 81 0.47 -8.70 6.16
C HIS A 81 -0.98 -8.25 6.43
N LEU A 82 -1.67 -8.91 7.37
CA LEU A 82 -3.06 -8.57 7.71
C LEU A 82 -3.16 -7.19 8.38
N ILE A 83 -2.26 -6.88 9.31
CA ILE A 83 -2.20 -5.55 9.94
C ILE A 83 -1.91 -4.47 8.89
N GLY A 84 -0.97 -4.74 7.97
CA GLY A 84 -0.66 -3.82 6.87
C GLY A 84 -1.87 -3.55 5.97
N LEU A 85 -2.59 -4.59 5.56
CA LEU A 85 -3.82 -4.45 4.77
C LEU A 85 -4.91 -3.67 5.52
N ALA A 86 -5.14 -3.96 6.80
CA ALA A 86 -6.11 -3.25 7.62
C ALA A 86 -5.74 -1.76 7.79
N GLY A 87 -4.47 -1.46 8.04
CA GLY A 87 -3.95 -0.11 8.12
C GLY A 87 -4.12 0.66 6.80
N MET A 88 -3.76 0.05 5.68
CA MET A 88 -3.95 0.66 4.36
C MET A 88 -5.43 0.92 4.03
N ALA A 89 -6.33 -0.01 4.37
CA ALA A 89 -7.77 0.20 4.21
C ALA A 89 -8.27 1.39 5.03
N GLY A 90 -7.84 1.50 6.30
CA GLY A 90 -8.18 2.64 7.16
C GLY A 90 -7.66 3.97 6.60
N CYS A 91 -6.41 4.02 6.15
CA CYS A 91 -5.82 5.20 5.53
C CYS A 91 -6.53 5.59 4.23
N ALA A 92 -6.94 4.61 3.40
CA ALA A 92 -7.67 4.87 2.17
C ALA A 92 -9.07 5.48 2.44
N VAL A 93 -9.77 4.99 3.46
CA VAL A 93 -11.03 5.58 3.92
C VAL A 93 -10.81 7.01 4.41
N LEU A 94 -9.78 7.23 5.24
CA LEU A 94 -9.44 8.57 5.72
C LEU A 94 -9.12 9.54 4.58
N MET A 95 -8.32 9.11 3.60
CA MET A 95 -8.01 9.90 2.40
C MET A 95 -9.27 10.25 1.60
N THR A 96 -10.18 9.29 1.43
CA THR A 96 -11.45 9.52 0.74
C THR A 96 -12.29 10.56 1.45
N ILE A 97 -12.40 10.47 2.78
CA ILE A 97 -13.12 11.44 3.61
C ILE A 97 -12.45 12.83 3.53
N ALA A 98 -11.13 12.89 3.64
CA ALA A 98 -10.38 14.15 3.58
C ALA A 98 -10.56 14.86 2.23
N LEU A 99 -10.46 14.13 1.12
CA LEU A 99 -10.68 14.69 -0.22
C LEU A 99 -12.14 15.12 -0.43
N ALA A 100 -13.11 14.33 0.04
CA ALA A 100 -14.52 14.69 -0.05
C ALA A 100 -14.88 15.94 0.79
N LEU A 101 -14.24 16.11 1.95
CA LEU A 101 -14.38 17.32 2.78
C LEU A 101 -13.74 18.54 2.10
N LEU A 102 -12.61 18.36 1.43
CA LEU A 102 -11.92 19.44 0.70
C LEU A 102 -12.82 20.05 -0.40
N GLU A 103 -13.58 19.21 -1.11
CA GLU A 103 -14.57 19.70 -2.10
C GLU A 103 -15.77 20.43 -1.47
N ARG A 104 -16.07 20.17 -0.20
CA ARG A 104 -17.22 20.74 0.52
C ARG A 104 -16.87 22.01 1.31
N LEU A 105 -15.60 22.18 1.68
CA LEU A 105 -15.14 23.22 2.59
C LEU A 105 -14.05 24.08 1.91
N PRO A 106 -14.42 25.20 1.27
CA PRO A 106 -13.50 26.07 0.50
C PRO A 106 -12.44 26.81 1.35
N TRP A 107 -12.43 26.60 2.67
CA TRP A 107 -11.43 27.15 3.60
C TRP A 107 -10.30 26.14 3.89
N MET A 108 -10.43 24.90 3.42
CA MET A 108 -9.39 23.87 3.49
C MET A 108 -8.61 23.69 2.17
N SER A 109 -9.06 24.34 1.09
CA SER A 109 -8.42 24.36 -0.24
C SER A 109 -7.43 25.51 -0.40
#